data_AF-A0A4P9CEX6-F1
#
_entry.id   AF-A0A4P9CEX6-F1
#
_cell.length_a   1.000
_cell.length_b   1.000
_cell.length_c   1.000
_cell.angle_alpha   90.00
_cell.angle_beta   90.00
_cell.angle_gamma   90.00
#
_symmetry.space_group_name_H-M   'P 1'
#
loop_
_entity.id
_entity.type
_entity.pdbx_description
1 polymer ?
#
loop_
_entity_poly.entity_id
_entity_poly.type
_entity_poly.pdbx_seq_one_letter_code
_entity_poly.pdbx_strand_id
1 'polypeptide(L)'
;MGKYYEKKMLIEQLQKKAVELGRIPGPEDMIDPPAKAYLGFFKKWEKAVKAAGISASALNLTLVREDAPVVSEIAEPAEAVANDPEPVEETAPQGRRRYSKSIITQMLLDEFKRLGKKPTRKEIDANKNLPTVSTCLNYFGTTRIGDVWDEILKDL
;
A
#
# COMPACT_ATOMS: atom_id res chain seq x y z
N MET A 1 -8.42 -34.39 9.59
CA MET A 1 -9.54 -33.58 9.06
C MET A 1 -8.99 -32.26 8.55
N GLY A 2 -9.06 -31.99 7.24
CA GLY A 2 -8.83 -30.63 6.73
C GLY A 2 -10.02 -29.77 7.11
N LYS A 3 -9.82 -28.70 7.89
CA LYS A 3 -10.87 -27.70 8.13
C LYS A 3 -11.18 -27.04 6.78
N TYR A 4 -12.32 -27.37 6.17
CA TYR A 4 -12.80 -26.71 4.97
C TYR A 4 -13.38 -25.36 5.37
N TYR A 5 -12.66 -24.29 5.07
CA TYR A 5 -13.17 -22.95 5.28
C TYR A 5 -13.96 -22.52 4.03
N GLU A 6 -15.20 -22.10 4.22
CA GLU A 6 -15.94 -21.48 3.14
C GLU A 6 -15.62 -20.00 3.05
N LYS A 7 -15.63 -19.46 1.83
CA LYS A 7 -15.35 -18.05 1.56
C LYS A 7 -16.23 -17.11 2.40
N LYS A 8 -17.49 -17.46 2.61
CA LYS A 8 -18.44 -16.68 3.42
C LYS A 8 -18.08 -16.69 4.91
N MET A 9 -17.75 -17.85 5.45
CA MET A 9 -17.35 -18.02 6.86
C MET A 9 -16.08 -17.20 7.17
N LEU A 10 -15.11 -17.18 6.25
CA LEU A 10 -13.92 -16.36 6.38
C LEU A 10 -14.26 -14.87 6.48
N ILE A 11 -15.11 -14.37 5.58
CA ILE A 11 -15.57 -12.96 5.58
C ILE A 11 -16.28 -12.62 6.89
N GLU A 12 -17.19 -13.47 7.36
CA GLU A 12 -17.95 -13.23 8.60
C GLU A 12 -17.03 -13.14 9.83
N GLN A 13 -16.06 -14.05 9.95
CA GLN A 13 -15.05 -14.00 11.01
C GLN A 13 -14.21 -12.72 10.93
N LEU A 14 -13.85 -12.29 9.71
CA LEU A 14 -13.08 -11.07 9.48
C LEU A 14 -13.86 -9.83 9.89
N GLN A 15 -15.16 -9.77 9.56
CA GLN A 15 -16.05 -8.69 9.98
C GLN A 15 -16.20 -8.65 11.50
N LYS A 16 -16.46 -9.80 12.13
CA LYS A 16 -16.59 -9.89 13.59
C LYS A 16 -15.34 -9.38 14.31
N LYS A 17 -14.16 -9.78 13.83
CA LYS A 17 -12.88 -9.34 14.41
C LYS A 17 -12.62 -7.86 14.18
N ALA A 18 -13.03 -7.31 13.04
CA ALA A 18 -12.93 -5.88 12.77
C ALA A 18 -13.78 -5.03 13.71
N VAL A 19 -15.01 -5.48 13.99
CA VAL A 19 -15.89 -4.83 14.96
C VAL A 19 -15.31 -4.93 16.37
N GLU A 20 -14.81 -6.12 16.76
CA GLU A 20 -14.20 -6.34 18.08
C GLU A 20 -12.97 -5.44 18.30
N LEU A 21 -12.13 -5.26 17.29
CA LEU A 21 -10.92 -4.45 17.39
C LEU A 21 -11.15 -2.96 17.14
N GLY A 22 -12.32 -2.57 16.61
CA GLY A 22 -12.60 -1.20 16.17
C GLY A 22 -11.63 -0.69 15.09
N ARG A 23 -10.91 -1.60 14.42
CA ARG A 23 -9.91 -1.33 13.39
C ARG A 23 -9.89 -2.47 12.38
N ILE A 24 -9.29 -2.24 11.22
CA ILE A 24 -9.11 -3.29 10.21
C ILE A 24 -8.21 -4.39 10.81
N PRO A 25 -8.69 -5.64 10.92
CA PRO A 25 -7.88 -6.74 11.44
C PRO A 25 -6.75 -7.01 10.47
N GLY A 26 -5.54 -7.15 11.01
CA GLY A 26 -4.37 -7.59 10.28
C GLY A 26 -4.30 -9.13 10.19
N PRO A 27 -3.41 -9.66 9.34
CA PRO A 27 -3.13 -11.09 9.29
C PRO A 27 -2.60 -11.64 10.64
N GLU A 28 -2.02 -10.77 11.47
CA GLU A 28 -1.52 -11.10 12.81
C GLU A 28 -2.66 -11.22 13.84
N ASP A 29 -3.76 -10.49 13.65
CA ASP A 29 -4.93 -10.55 14.53
C ASP A 29 -5.81 -11.80 14.27
N MET A 30 -5.55 -12.54 13.18
CA MET A 30 -6.29 -13.76 12.81
C MET A 30 -5.45 -15.03 12.93
N ILE A 31 -5.58 -15.66 14.09
CA ILE A 31 -4.88 -16.90 14.46
C ILE A 31 -5.70 -18.15 14.08
N ASP A 32 -7.02 -18.14 14.31
CA ASP A 32 -7.96 -19.20 13.88
C ASP A 32 -9.27 -18.54 13.37
N PRO A 33 -9.56 -18.57 12.06
CA PRO A 33 -8.82 -19.20 10.97
C PRO A 33 -7.47 -18.49 10.68
N PRO A 34 -6.42 -19.23 10.30
CA PRO A 34 -5.12 -18.63 10.02
C PRO A 34 -5.16 -17.77 8.76
N ALA A 35 -4.38 -16.68 8.72
CA ALA A 35 -4.25 -15.81 7.55
C ALA A 35 -3.97 -16.57 6.24
N LYS A 36 -3.29 -17.73 6.30
CA LYS A 36 -3.05 -18.61 5.16
C LYS A 36 -4.34 -19.14 4.51
N ALA A 37 -5.39 -19.40 5.31
CA ALA A 37 -6.71 -19.77 4.79
C ALA A 37 -7.28 -18.62 3.93
N TYR A 38 -7.29 -17.40 4.46
CA TYR A 38 -7.72 -16.20 3.73
C TYR A 38 -6.93 -15.97 2.44
N LEU A 39 -5.61 -16.13 2.49
CA LEU A 39 -4.75 -15.99 1.31
C LEU A 39 -5.04 -17.08 0.26
N GLY A 40 -5.42 -18.30 0.67
CA GLY A 40 -5.85 -19.36 -0.25
C GLY A 40 -7.08 -18.98 -1.08
N PHE A 41 -8.06 -18.30 -0.48
CA PHE A 41 -9.30 -17.92 -1.18
C PHE A 41 -9.21 -16.57 -1.89
N PHE A 42 -8.61 -15.57 -1.26
CA PHE A 42 -8.62 -14.18 -1.74
C PHE A 42 -7.32 -13.76 -2.42
N LYS A 43 -6.29 -14.61 -2.39
CA LYS A 43 -4.91 -14.36 -2.84
C LYS A 43 -4.18 -13.23 -2.10
N LYS A 44 -4.91 -12.26 -1.54
CA LYS A 44 -4.40 -11.10 -0.79
C LYS A 44 -5.32 -10.75 0.37
N TRP A 45 -4.73 -10.33 1.49
CA TRP A 45 -5.46 -9.89 2.69
C TRP A 45 -6.38 -8.69 2.40
N GLU A 46 -5.87 -7.69 1.70
CA GLU A 46 -6.62 -6.49 1.33
C GLU A 46 -7.88 -6.82 0.51
N LYS A 47 -7.84 -7.90 -0.28
CA LYS A 47 -8.99 -8.40 -1.04
C LYS A 47 -10.02 -9.08 -0.14
N ALA A 48 -9.57 -9.79 0.91
CA ALA A 48 -10.45 -10.36 1.92
C ALA A 48 -11.14 -9.27 2.74
N VAL A 49 -10.38 -8.28 3.21
CA VAL A 49 -10.88 -7.09 3.93
C VAL A 49 -11.86 -6.29 3.08
N LYS A 50 -11.53 -6.06 1.80
CA LYS A 50 -12.44 -5.41 0.84
C LYS A 50 -13.70 -6.24 0.58
N ALA A 51 -13.58 -7.56 0.48
CA ALA A 51 -14.73 -8.45 0.31
C ALA A 51 -15.62 -8.50 1.56
N ALA A 52 -15.04 -8.27 2.73
CA ALA A 52 -15.74 -8.08 3.99
C ALA A 52 -16.34 -6.67 4.16
N GLY A 53 -16.10 -5.75 3.22
CA GLY A 53 -16.62 -4.38 3.30
C GLY A 53 -16.01 -3.55 4.43
N ILE A 54 -14.91 -4.02 5.02
CA ILE A 54 -14.23 -3.33 6.12
C ILE A 54 -13.29 -2.30 5.48
N SER A 55 -13.77 -1.08 5.25
CA SER A 55 -12.94 0.04 4.83
C SER A 55 -12.60 0.90 6.05
N ALA A 56 -11.40 1.48 6.10
CA ALA A 56 -10.96 2.35 7.20
C ALA A 56 -11.91 3.54 7.44
N SER A 57 -12.69 3.92 6.41
CA SER A 57 -13.69 4.98 6.48
C SER A 57 -15.10 4.49 6.85
N ALA A 58 -15.33 3.17 6.96
CA ALA A 58 -16.65 2.57 7.12
C ALA A 58 -16.91 1.98 8.53
N LEU A 59 -15.93 1.99 9.43
CA LEU A 59 -16.10 1.49 10.80
C LEU A 59 -17.07 2.35 11.65
N ASN A 60 -17.52 3.49 11.13
CA ASN A 60 -18.56 4.33 11.73
C ASN A 60 -19.99 3.93 11.33
N LEU A 61 -20.18 2.91 10.49
CA LEU A 61 -21.49 2.33 10.21
C LEU A 61 -21.53 0.88 10.69
N THR A 62 -21.62 0.73 12.00
CA THR A 62 -22.22 -0.44 12.63
C THR A 62 -23.56 -0.74 11.98
N LEU A 63 -23.62 -1.85 11.22
CA LEU A 63 -24.75 -2.78 11.20
C LEU A 63 -26.14 -2.13 11.12
N VAL A 64 -26.61 -1.82 9.91
CA VAL A 64 -28.04 -1.96 9.61
C VAL A 64 -28.16 -2.71 8.29
N ARG A 65 -28.19 -4.04 8.40
CA ARG A 65 -28.83 -4.86 7.37
C ARG A 65 -30.32 -4.80 7.66
N GLU A 66 -31.01 -3.80 7.13
CA GLU A 66 -32.45 -3.88 6.86
C GLU A 66 -32.76 -3.11 5.58
N ASP A 67 -33.74 -3.65 4.88
CA ASP A 67 -34.30 -3.31 3.57
C ASP A 67 -34.73 -1.82 3.45
N ALA A 68 -34.79 -1.30 2.22
CA ALA A 68 -35.50 -0.06 1.79
C ALA A 68 -34.74 1.32 1.87
N PRO A 69 -35.20 2.36 1.13
CA PRO A 69 -34.32 3.24 0.35
C PRO A 69 -34.24 4.72 0.82
N VAL A 70 -33.30 5.44 0.19
CA VAL A 70 -33.40 6.86 -0.22
C VAL A 70 -33.02 7.98 0.78
N VAL A 71 -32.06 8.78 0.29
CA VAL A 71 -31.79 10.25 0.35
C VAL A 71 -31.14 10.96 1.53
N SER A 72 -30.42 12.01 1.07
CA SER A 72 -30.07 13.29 1.70
C SER A 72 -28.69 13.33 2.35
N GLU A 73 -27.67 13.83 1.66
CA GLU A 73 -27.45 15.26 1.36
C GLU A 73 -27.36 16.08 2.65
N ILE A 74 -26.13 16.37 3.08
CA ILE A 74 -25.74 17.71 3.51
C ILE A 74 -24.26 17.92 3.19
N ALA A 75 -24.00 19.13 2.74
CA ALA A 75 -22.78 19.63 2.13
C ALA A 75 -21.67 19.97 3.14
N GLU A 76 -20.47 20.07 2.55
CA GLU A 76 -19.28 20.87 2.89
C GLU A 76 -19.57 22.21 3.61
N PRO A 77 -18.61 22.92 4.27
CA PRO A 77 -17.21 23.05 3.83
C PRO A 77 -16.10 23.30 4.90
N ALA A 78 -14.85 23.22 4.41
CA ALA A 78 -13.64 24.01 4.71
C ALA A 78 -13.25 24.36 6.17
N GLU A 79 -11.98 24.12 6.53
CA GLU A 79 -10.95 25.18 6.54
C GLU A 79 -9.55 24.67 6.93
N ALA A 80 -8.57 25.39 6.43
CA ALA A 80 -7.14 25.11 6.46
C ALA A 80 -6.49 25.42 7.81
N VAL A 81 -5.41 24.70 8.15
CA VAL A 81 -4.27 25.34 8.81
C VAL A 81 -2.99 24.63 8.36
N ALA A 82 -2.20 25.37 7.58
CA ALA A 82 -0.82 25.08 7.31
C ALA A 82 0.00 25.33 8.58
N ASN A 83 0.99 24.49 8.87
CA ASN A 83 2.34 24.84 9.33
C ASN A 83 3.22 23.57 9.34
N ASP A 84 4.18 23.54 8.42
CA ASP A 84 5.41 22.71 8.38
C ASP A 84 6.50 23.38 9.29
N PRO A 85 7.64 22.79 9.73
CA PRO A 85 8.34 21.55 9.29
C PRO A 85 8.88 20.58 10.39
N GLU A 86 9.13 19.32 9.96
CA GLU A 86 10.21 18.35 10.31
C GLU A 86 10.41 17.80 11.75
N PRO A 87 11.16 16.68 11.97
CA PRO A 87 11.17 15.36 11.31
C PRO A 87 11.24 14.22 12.37
N VAL A 88 10.30 13.25 12.40
CA VAL A 88 10.46 12.06 13.26
C VAL A 88 10.08 10.78 12.54
N GLU A 89 11.11 9.95 12.32
CA GLU A 89 11.10 8.49 12.30
C GLU A 89 9.84 7.81 11.72
N GLU A 90 9.79 7.71 10.39
CA GLU A 90 8.88 6.79 9.74
C GLU A 90 9.52 5.38 9.66
N THR A 91 9.32 4.62 10.73
CA THR A 91 9.53 3.16 10.73
C THR A 91 8.59 2.53 9.70
N ALA A 92 9.19 1.93 8.67
CA ALA A 92 8.55 1.40 7.48
C ALA A 92 7.45 0.35 7.74
N PRO A 93 6.27 0.47 7.10
CA PRO A 93 5.42 -0.67 6.80
C PRO A 93 5.71 -1.18 5.38
N GLN A 94 6.43 -2.29 5.30
CA GLN A 94 6.55 -3.08 4.07
C GLN A 94 5.19 -3.69 3.72
N GLY A 95 4.62 -3.33 2.56
CA GLY A 95 3.40 -4.03 2.15
C GLY A 95 2.71 -3.61 0.86
N ARG A 96 3.08 -2.52 0.19
CA ARG A 96 2.35 -2.12 -1.01
C ARG A 96 3.27 -1.49 -2.04
N ARG A 97 3.65 -2.31 -3.05
CA ARG A 97 4.26 -1.89 -4.33
C ARG A 97 5.13 -0.64 -4.22
N ARG A 98 6.30 -0.78 -3.59
CA ARG A 98 7.10 0.36 -3.12
C ARG A 98 7.68 1.25 -4.23
N TYR A 99 7.63 0.79 -5.48
CA TYR A 99 8.25 1.49 -6.61
C TYR A 99 7.32 1.47 -7.82
N SER A 100 7.06 2.65 -8.38
CA SER A 100 6.47 2.89 -9.70
C SER A 100 7.55 3.53 -10.57
N LYS A 101 7.45 3.44 -11.90
CA LYS A 101 8.45 4.05 -12.81
C LYS A 101 8.72 5.52 -12.44
N SER A 102 7.67 6.32 -12.25
CA SER A 102 7.78 7.73 -11.83
C SER A 102 8.44 7.92 -10.45
N ILE A 103 8.17 7.03 -9.49
CA ILE A 103 8.77 7.09 -8.16
C ILE A 103 10.28 6.80 -8.25
N ILE A 104 10.68 5.81 -9.05
CA ILE A 104 12.10 5.49 -9.30
C ILE A 104 12.77 6.68 -10.01
N THR A 105 12.12 7.27 -11.01
CA THR A 105 12.60 8.47 -11.70
C THR A 105 12.85 9.62 -10.73
N GLN A 106 11.88 9.92 -9.85
CA GLN A 106 12.02 11.00 -8.88
C GLN A 106 13.17 10.76 -7.90
N MET A 107 13.29 9.54 -7.37
CA MET A 107 14.39 9.18 -6.47
C MET A 107 15.77 9.29 -7.15
N LEU A 108 15.87 8.88 -8.41
CA LEU A 108 17.10 9.04 -9.17
C LEU A 108 17.41 10.52 -9.42
N LEU A 109 16.43 11.32 -9.83
CA LEU A 109 16.59 12.76 -10.05
C LEU A 109 17.02 13.50 -8.79
N ASP A 110 16.48 13.12 -7.62
CA ASP A 110 16.89 13.68 -6.33
C ASP A 110 18.36 13.39 -6.03
N GLU A 111 18.78 12.14 -6.23
CA GLU A 111 20.17 11.74 -6.07
C GLU A 111 21.11 12.44 -7.08
N PHE A 112 20.65 12.66 -8.31
CA PHE A 112 21.39 13.43 -9.32
C PHE A 112 21.60 14.88 -8.88
N LYS A 113 20.58 15.53 -8.30
CA LYS A 113 20.70 16.87 -7.72
C LYS A 113 21.66 16.88 -6.53
N ARG A 114 21.62 15.85 -5.69
CA ARG A 114 22.49 15.72 -4.51
C ARG A 114 23.97 15.54 -4.87
N LEU A 115 24.26 14.69 -5.86
CA LEU A 115 25.62 14.41 -6.30
C LEU A 115 26.15 15.41 -7.34
N GLY A 116 25.27 16.14 -8.03
CA GLY A 116 25.62 17.00 -9.15
C GLY A 116 26.18 16.25 -10.37
N LYS A 117 26.09 14.92 -10.38
CA LYS A 117 26.59 14.01 -11.42
C LYS A 117 25.66 12.81 -11.54
N LYS A 118 25.63 12.16 -12.70
CA LYS A 118 24.84 10.94 -12.95
C LYS A 118 25.24 9.85 -11.93
N PRO A 119 24.36 9.49 -10.99
CA PRO A 119 24.62 8.43 -10.02
C PRO A 119 25.05 7.16 -10.73
N THR A 120 26.24 6.67 -10.37
CA THR A 120 26.75 5.40 -10.88
C THR A 120 26.08 4.22 -10.17
N ARG A 121 26.20 3.01 -10.73
CA ARG A 121 25.67 1.78 -10.11
C ARG A 121 26.07 1.65 -8.62
N LYS A 122 27.32 1.99 -8.29
CA LYS A 122 27.83 1.93 -6.92
C LYS A 122 27.16 2.95 -5.99
N GLU A 123 26.88 4.15 -6.49
CA GLU A 123 26.23 5.21 -5.69
C GLU A 123 24.76 4.91 -5.46
N ILE A 124 24.06 4.35 -6.45
CA ILE A 124 22.67 3.91 -6.29
C ILE A 124 22.58 2.78 -5.26
N ASP A 125 23.49 1.80 -5.32
CA ASP A 125 23.53 0.66 -4.40
C ASP A 125 23.98 1.07 -2.97
N ALA A 126 24.83 2.09 -2.84
CA ALA A 126 25.25 2.63 -1.56
C ALA A 126 24.13 3.36 -0.81
N ASN A 127 23.13 3.90 -1.53
CA ASN A 127 22.01 4.60 -0.93
C ASN A 127 20.88 3.63 -0.60
N LYS A 128 20.67 3.38 0.70
CA LYS A 128 19.58 2.56 1.21
C LYS A 128 18.18 3.15 0.97
N ASN A 129 18.12 4.46 0.65
CA ASN A 129 16.88 5.16 0.29
C ASN A 129 16.51 4.98 -1.19
N LEU A 130 17.45 4.51 -2.02
CA LEU A 130 17.23 4.26 -3.43
C LEU A 130 16.86 2.78 -3.66
N PRO A 131 16.07 2.50 -4.70
CA PRO A 131 15.84 1.14 -5.15
C PRO A 131 17.16 0.55 -5.65
N THR A 132 17.38 -0.74 -5.42
CA THR A 132 18.56 -1.44 -5.94
C THR A 132 18.64 -1.26 -7.45
N VAL A 133 19.85 -1.23 -7.99
CA VAL A 133 20.08 -1.06 -9.44
C VAL A 133 19.27 -2.08 -10.26
N SER A 134 19.18 -3.32 -9.79
CA SER A 134 18.36 -4.36 -10.41
C SER A 134 16.87 -3.99 -10.47
N THR A 135 16.34 -3.32 -9.45
CA THR A 135 14.96 -2.82 -9.43
C THR A 135 14.77 -1.72 -10.46
N CYS A 136 15.69 -0.75 -10.56
CA CYS A 136 15.65 0.28 -11.59
C CYS A 136 15.63 -0.36 -12.99
N LEU A 137 16.59 -1.24 -13.27
CA LEU A 137 16.69 -1.93 -14.56
C LEU A 137 15.43 -2.71 -14.93
N ASN A 138 14.83 -3.43 -13.96
CA ASN A 138 13.62 -4.21 -14.19
C ASN A 138 12.39 -3.34 -14.54
N TYR A 139 12.29 -2.13 -13.98
CA TYR A 139 11.16 -1.23 -14.25
C TYR A 139 11.30 -0.45 -15.57
N PHE A 140 12.54 -0.18 -15.99
CA PHE A 140 12.84 0.49 -17.25
C PHE A 140 13.05 -0.50 -18.41
N GLY A 141 13.18 -1.81 -18.12
CA GLY A 141 13.40 -2.84 -19.14
C GLY A 141 14.79 -2.75 -19.79
N THR A 142 15.76 -2.13 -19.12
CA THR A 142 17.11 -1.90 -19.64
C THR A 142 18.14 -2.75 -18.90
N THR A 143 19.35 -2.85 -19.46
CA THR A 143 20.48 -3.59 -18.86
C THR A 143 21.59 -2.67 -18.37
N ARG A 144 21.55 -1.38 -18.70
CA ARG A 144 22.55 -0.39 -18.33
C ARG A 144 21.89 0.80 -17.65
N ILE A 145 22.52 1.28 -16.58
CA ILE A 145 22.04 2.47 -15.87
C ILE A 145 22.09 3.72 -16.77
N GLY A 146 23.00 3.78 -17.74
CA GLY A 146 23.03 4.85 -18.75
C GLY A 146 21.72 4.92 -19.53
N ASP A 147 21.22 3.79 -20.04
CA ASP A 147 19.95 3.74 -20.78
C ASP A 147 18.75 4.16 -19.91
N VAL A 148 18.78 3.87 -18.60
CA VAL A 148 17.78 4.38 -17.64
C VAL A 148 17.79 5.91 -17.60
N TRP A 149 18.99 6.52 -17.55
CA TRP A 149 19.13 7.98 -17.57
C TRP A 149 18.69 8.61 -18.88
N ASP A 150 19.02 7.99 -20.02
CA ASP A 150 18.57 8.45 -21.33
C ASP A 150 17.04 8.40 -21.44
N GLU A 151 16.40 7.36 -20.91
CA GLU A 151 14.94 7.27 -20.88
C GLU A 151 14.31 8.32 -19.95
N ILE A 152 14.89 8.56 -18.78
CA ILE A 152 14.44 9.61 -17.85
C ILE A 152 14.56 11.00 -18.49
N LEU A 153 15.66 11.28 -19.18
CA LEU A 153 15.90 12.57 -19.84
C LEU A 153 15.06 12.76 -21.10
N LYS A 154 14.60 11.67 -21.71
CA LYS A 154 13.70 11.70 -22.87
C LYS A 154 12.25 11.98 -22.48
N ASP A 155 11.86 11.59 -21.27
CA ASP A 155 10.50 11.77 -20.72
C ASP A 155 10.33 13.09 -19.95
N LEU A 156 11.43 13.85 -19.77
CA LEU A 156 11.48 15.16 -19.11
C LEU A 156 11.24 16.30 -20.11
#